data_AF-A0A238T8P7-F1
#
_entry.id   AF-A0A238T8P7-F1
#
_cell.length_a   1.000
_cell.length_b   1.000
_cell.length_c   1.000
_cell.angle_alpha   90.00
_cell.angle_beta   90.00
_cell.angle_gamma   90.00
#
_symmetry.space_group_name_H-M   'P 1'
#
loop_
_entity.id
_entity.type
_entity.pdbx_description
1 polymer ?
#
loop_
_entity_poly.entity_id
_entity_poly.type
_entity_poly.pdbx_seq_one_letter_code
_entity_poly.pdbx_strand_id
1 'polypeptide(L)' 'MQPEITFIVPAYNIAPYLAQCLNSILQVPIVKEIIIIDDGSTDQTA' A
#
# COMPACT_ATOMS: atom_id res chain seq x y z
N MET A 1 -9.44 -0.69 -17.47
CA MET A 1 -9.80 0.68 -17.03
C MET A 1 -8.52 1.35 -16.55
N GLN A 2 -8.33 2.63 -16.86
CA GLN A 2 -7.16 3.39 -16.43
C GLN A 2 -7.37 3.82 -14.97
N PRO A 3 -6.36 3.71 -14.07
CA PRO A 3 -6.50 4.19 -12.70
C PRO A 3 -6.72 5.70 -12.69
N GLU A 4 -7.67 6.15 -11.87
CA GLU A 4 -7.90 7.57 -11.61
C GLU A 4 -6.80 8.12 -10.69
N ILE A 5 -6.34 7.28 -9.75
CA ILE A 5 -5.26 7.60 -8.81
C ILE A 5 -4.35 6.38 -8.66
N THR A 6 -3.03 6.63 -8.68
CA THR A 6 -2.01 5.67 -8.25
C THR A 6 -1.52 6.05 -6.84
N PHE A 7 -1.68 5.13 -5.90
CA PHE A 7 -1.16 5.24 -4.54
C PHE A 7 0.23 4.61 -4.48
N ILE A 8 1.25 5.41 -4.18
CA ILE A 8 2.62 4.92 -3.94
C ILE A 8 2.82 4.81 -2.43
N VAL A 9 3.14 3.60 -1.95
CA VAL A 9 3.27 3.27 -0.54
C VAL A 9 4.68 2.76 -0.27
N PRO A 10 5.63 3.63 0.12
CA PRO A 10 6.91 3.20 0.68
C PRO A 10 6.67 2.47 2.01
N ALA A 11 7.28 1.31 2.19
CA ALA A 11 7.14 0.48 3.36
C ALA A 11 8.52 0.02 3.85
N TYR A 12 8.78 0.18 5.14
CA TYR A 12 9.98 -0.31 5.80
C TYR A 12 9.67 -0.65 7.26
N ASN A 13 9.80 -1.92 7.63
CA ASN A 13 9.57 -2.40 8.99
C ASN A 13 8.24 -1.94 9.64
N ILE A 14 7.14 -2.06 8.89
CA ILE A 14 5.82 -1.52 9.23
C ILE A 14 4.71 -2.60 9.27
N ALA A 15 5.10 -3.87 9.42
CA ALA A 15 4.20 -5.03 9.39
C ALA A 15 2.91 -4.85 10.23
N PRO A 16 2.92 -4.27 11.45
CA PRO A 16 1.71 -4.11 12.26
C PRO A 16 0.65 -3.19 11.63
N TYR A 17 1.02 -2.30 10.71
CA TYR A 17 0.14 -1.25 10.19
C TYR A 17 -0.12 -1.34 8.69
N LEU A 18 0.70 -2.08 7.93
CA LEU A 18 0.57 -2.17 6.48
C LEU A 18 -0.85 -2.63 6.06
N ALA A 19 -1.38 -3.65 6.72
CA ALA A 19 -2.72 -4.16 6.43
C ALA A 19 -3.82 -3.09 6.67
N GLN A 20 -3.74 -2.34 7.77
CA GLN A 20 -4.70 -1.27 8.06
C GLN A 20 -4.61 -0.14 7.01
N CYS A 21 -3.39 0.24 6.62
CA CYS A 21 -3.16 1.24 5.58
C CYS A 21 -3.79 0.81 4.24
N LEU A 22 -3.46 -0.39 3.75
CA LEU A 22 -3.98 -0.91 2.49
C LEU A 22 -5.51 -1.07 2.52
N ASN A 23 -6.07 -1.55 3.63
CA ASN A 23 -7.51 -1.63 3.81
C ASN A 23 -8.18 -0.26 3.68
N SER A 24 -7.58 0.82 4.21
CA SER A 24 -8.14 2.17 4.08
C SER A 24 -8.15 2.66 2.63
N ILE A 25 -7.10 2.35 1.84
CA ILE A 25 -7.01 2.72 0.42
C ILE A 25 -8.04 1.94 -0.40
N LEU A 26 -8.23 0.66 -0.09
CA LEU A 26 -9.18 -0.20 -0.79
C LEU A 26 -10.63 0.30 -0.69
N GLN A 27 -11.02 0.92 0.43
CA GLN A 27 -12.37 1.45 0.65
C GLN A 27 -12.70 2.71 -0.18
N VAL A 28 -11.71 3.37 -0.80
CA VAL A 28 -11.97 4.55 -1.63
C VAL A 28 -12.70 4.12 -2.91
N PRO A 29 -13.91 4.63 -3.24
CA PRO A 29 -14.72 4.11 -4.35
C PRO A 29 -14.32 4.68 -5.72
N ILE A 30 -13.05 4.52 -6.10
CA ILE A 30 -12.48 4.94 -7.39
C ILE A 30 -11.68 3.79 -8.01
N VAL A 31 -11.46 3.83 -9.33
CA VAL A 31 -10.49 2.93 -9.98
C VAL A 31 -9.09 3.36 -9.56
N LYS A 32 -8.35 2.45 -8.90
CA LYS A 32 -7.06 2.76 -8.28
C LYS A 32 -5.99 1.73 -8.60
N GLU A 33 -4.75 2.18 -8.59
CA GLU A 33 -3.55 1.36 -8.59
C GLU A 33 -2.82 1.57 -7.27
N ILE A 34 -2.23 0.51 -6.70
CA ILE A 34 -1.45 0.58 -5.47
C ILE A 34 -0.08 -0.03 -5.76
N ILE A 35 0.97 0.77 -5.60
CA ILE A 35 2.36 0.35 -5.76
C ILE A 35 3.00 0.40 -4.37
N ILE A 36 3.35 -0.76 -3.84
CA ILE A 36 4.07 -0.89 -2.57
C ILE A 36 5.55 -1.01 -2.88
N ILE A 37 6.36 -0.18 -2.23
CA ILE A 37 7.82 -0.18 -2.38
C ILE A 37 8.40 -0.62 -1.04
N ASP A 38 8.80 -1.88 -0.94
CA ASP A 38 9.57 -2.35 0.20
C ASP A 38 11.02 -1.85 0.11
N ASP A 39 11.45 -1.08 1.12
CA ASP A 39 12.79 -0.49 1.21
C ASP A 39 13.76 -1.40 1.98
N GLY A 40 13.68 -2.72 1.72
CA GLY A 40 14.54 -3.72 2.34
C GLY A 40 14.16 -4.05 3.78
N SER A 41 12.86 -4.24 4.05
CA SER A 41 12.38 -4.60 5.38
C SER A 41 13.03 -5.89 5.91
N THR A 42 13.22 -5.91 7.22
CA THR A 42 13.77 -7.04 7.99
C THR A 42 12.73 -7.72 8.89
N ASP A 43 11.48 -7.23 8.86
CA ASP A 43 10.32 -7.80 9.54
C ASP A 43 9.35 -8.44 8.53
N GLN A 44 8.08 -8.62 8.91
CA GLN A 44 7.02 -9.21 8.06
C GLN A 44 6.30 -8.17 7.17
N THR A 45 6.99 -7.12 6.74
CA THR A 45 6.40 -6.11 5.83
C THR A 45 6.28 -6.63 4.40
N ALA A 46 7.22 -7.48 3.94
CA ALA A 46 7.30 -8.03 2.58
C ALA A 46 6.42 -9.27 2.37
#